data_AF-A0A8T4HFV6-F1
#
_entry.id   AF-A0A8T4HFV6-F1
#
_cell.length_a   1.000
_cell.length_b   1.000
_cell.length_c   1.000
_cell.angle_alpha   90.00
_cell.angle_beta   90.00
_cell.angle_gamma   90.00
#
_symmetry.space_group_name_H-M   'P 1'
#
loop_
_entity.id
_entity.type
_entity.pdbx_description
1 polymer ?
#
loop_
_entity_poly.entity_id
_entity_poly.type
_entity_poly.pdbx_seq_one_letter_code
_entity_poly.pdbx_strand_id
1 'polypeptide(L)'
;MTGETTATATDGDAPSGEAPDDAPDGITRGGARLRGWTVGWPAGLAQALGAAVLLITEFVRQDVAALGAKVPKGARLPDYAADFPHLVDTLDGQWWFRTAEAVRDAVSFGEPRAALWAAVCAALVVRLNVDGPPRTQCFLSLAGAGYCAVAALSAVPFLVLAGAALPFALLVGALAVVLAPAAPGAWRRLTG
;
A
#
# COMPACT_ATOMS: atom_id res chain seq x y z
N MET A 1 -47.09 49.86 41.98
CA MET A 1 -47.50 48.85 40.98
C MET A 1 -47.08 47.48 41.49
N THR A 2 -48.00 46.89 42.25
CA THR A 2 -48.10 45.47 42.64
C THR A 2 -48.21 44.62 41.35
N GLY A 3 -47.57 43.47 41.17
CA GLY A 3 -47.43 42.35 42.09
C GLY A 3 -48.58 41.38 41.80
N GLU A 4 -48.40 40.47 40.84
CA GLU A 4 -49.38 39.42 40.52
C GLU A 4 -48.67 38.06 40.53
N THR A 5 -49.17 37.20 41.42
CA THR A 5 -48.71 35.84 41.72
C THR A 5 -49.91 34.90 41.53
N THR A 6 -49.63 33.60 41.32
CA THR A 6 -50.49 32.38 41.35
C THR A 6 -50.92 31.84 39.98
N ALA A 7 -50.79 30.55 39.65
CA ALA A 7 -50.94 29.28 40.41
C ALA A 7 -49.99 28.16 39.87
N THR A 8 -49.20 27.39 40.64
CA THR A 8 -49.45 26.12 41.41
C THR A 8 -50.19 25.01 40.62
N ALA A 9 -49.56 23.90 40.18
CA ALA A 9 -49.11 22.66 40.89
C ALA A 9 -49.96 21.46 40.36
N THR A 10 -49.45 20.28 39.94
CA THR A 10 -48.85 19.21 40.76
C THR A 10 -48.39 18.02 39.88
N ASP A 11 -47.29 17.41 40.31
CA ASP A 11 -46.88 15.99 40.31
C ASP A 11 -47.19 14.97 39.20
N GLY A 12 -46.10 14.30 38.80
CA GLY A 12 -46.07 12.98 38.18
C GLY A 12 -44.66 12.41 38.24
N ASP A 13 -44.37 11.68 39.31
CA ASP A 13 -43.11 10.98 39.61
C ASP A 13 -42.77 9.88 38.58
N ALA A 14 -41.48 9.55 38.47
CA ALA A 14 -40.81 8.81 37.38
C ALA A 14 -41.29 7.36 37.11
N PRO A 15 -40.90 6.75 35.97
CA PRO A 15 -39.72 5.90 36.07
C PRO A 15 -38.74 5.98 34.89
N SER A 16 -37.50 5.68 35.23
CA SER A 16 -36.36 5.34 34.39
C SER A 16 -36.76 4.55 33.13
N GLY A 17 -36.58 5.18 31.97
CA GLY A 17 -36.53 4.52 30.67
C GLY A 17 -35.08 4.46 30.21
N GLU A 18 -34.35 3.48 30.74
CA GLU A 18 -33.05 3.10 30.25
C GLU A 18 -33.20 2.16 29.03
N ALA A 19 -32.34 2.39 28.04
CA ALA A 19 -31.99 1.56 26.87
C ALA A 19 -32.83 1.66 25.57
N PRO A 20 -32.24 1.43 24.37
CA PRO A 20 -30.89 0.92 24.10
C PRO A 20 -29.99 1.77 23.15
N ASP A 21 -28.69 1.72 23.46
CA ASP A 21 -27.57 1.47 22.55
C ASP A 21 -27.57 2.06 21.13
N ASP A 22 -26.62 2.98 20.91
CA ASP A 22 -25.50 2.79 20.00
C ASP A 22 -25.68 1.80 18.83
N ALA A 23 -26.02 2.33 17.63
CA ALA A 23 -25.33 2.03 16.35
C ALA A 23 -26.19 2.43 15.14
N PRO A 24 -25.81 3.52 14.45
CA PRO A 24 -25.23 3.34 13.12
C PRO A 24 -23.91 4.10 12.93
N ASP A 25 -23.56 4.96 13.89
CA ASP A 25 -22.36 5.80 13.86
C ASP A 25 -21.08 4.99 14.08
N GLY A 26 -21.13 3.93 14.89
CA GLY A 26 -19.96 3.06 15.14
C GLY A 26 -19.52 2.27 13.90
N ILE A 27 -20.47 1.73 13.13
CA ILE A 27 -20.20 0.91 11.94
C ILE A 27 -19.73 1.80 10.78
N THR A 28 -20.35 2.97 10.59
CA THR A 28 -19.96 3.94 9.55
C THR A 28 -18.62 4.61 9.87
N ARG A 29 -18.36 4.99 11.12
CA ARG A 29 -17.06 5.53 11.58
C ARG A 29 -15.95 4.47 11.53
N GLY A 30 -16.27 3.22 11.87
CA GLY A 30 -15.37 2.07 11.72
C GLY A 30 -15.00 1.80 10.27
N GLY A 31 -15.99 1.78 9.37
CA GLY A 31 -15.79 1.64 7.93
C GLY A 31 -14.98 2.79 7.31
N ALA A 32 -15.23 4.03 7.71
CA ALA A 32 -14.47 5.20 7.26
C ALA A 32 -13.01 5.17 7.75
N ARG A 33 -12.76 4.77 9.01
CA ARG A 33 -11.40 4.57 9.53
C ARG A 33 -10.67 3.44 8.82
N LEU A 34 -11.34 2.31 8.59
CA LEU A 34 -10.80 1.19 7.81
C LEU A 34 -10.42 1.66 6.41
N ARG A 35 -11.30 2.39 5.73
CA ARG A 35 -11.03 2.94 4.39
C ARG A 35 -9.88 3.95 4.38
N GLY A 36 -9.76 4.76 5.43
CA GLY A 36 -8.63 5.68 5.62
C GLY A 36 -7.29 4.97 5.79
N TRP A 37 -7.28 3.77 6.39
CA TRP A 37 -6.08 2.93 6.48
C TRP A 37 -5.81 2.14 5.19
N THR A 38 -6.86 1.67 4.49
CA THR A 38 -6.70 0.92 3.24
C THR A 38 -6.21 1.77 2.07
N VAL A 39 -6.72 2.99 1.94
CA VAL A 39 -6.38 3.94 0.87
C VAL A 39 -5.51 5.09 1.39
N GLY A 40 -5.03 4.97 2.63
CA GLY A 40 -4.22 5.99 3.27
C GLY A 40 -2.90 6.25 2.56
N TRP A 41 -2.38 7.46 2.74
CA TRP A 41 -1.07 7.88 2.26
C TRP A 41 0.06 6.86 2.49
N PRO A 42 0.23 6.25 3.69
CA PRO A 42 1.35 5.32 3.92
C PRO A 42 1.22 4.03 3.10
N ALA A 43 0.02 3.45 3.00
CA ALA A 43 -0.22 2.27 2.17
C ALA A 43 -0.01 2.59 0.68
N GLY A 44 -0.44 3.78 0.24
CA GLY A 44 -0.21 4.23 -1.14
C GLY A 44 1.24 4.48 -1.49
N LEU A 45 2.01 5.07 -0.58
CA LEU A 45 3.44 5.26 -0.77
C LEU A 45 4.15 3.91 -0.93
N ALA A 46 3.86 2.96 -0.04
CA ALA A 46 4.43 1.62 -0.10
C ALA A 46 4.04 0.90 -1.40
N GLN A 47 2.78 0.98 -1.82
CA GLN A 47 2.30 0.40 -3.08
C GLN A 47 2.96 1.04 -4.31
N ALA A 48 3.13 2.37 -4.32
CA ALA A 48 3.80 3.09 -5.40
C ALA A 48 5.28 2.72 -5.48
N LEU A 49 5.95 2.58 -4.33
CA LEU A 49 7.33 2.07 -4.25
C LEU A 49 7.42 0.65 -4.78
N GLY A 50 6.52 -0.25 -4.38
CA GLY A 50 6.47 -1.62 -4.91
C GLY A 50 6.26 -1.68 -6.41
N ALA A 51 5.38 -0.82 -6.96
CA ALA A 51 5.16 -0.71 -8.40
C ALA A 51 6.39 -0.17 -9.14
N ALA A 52 7.09 0.82 -8.58
CA ALA A 52 8.33 1.35 -9.14
C ALA A 52 9.44 0.29 -9.12
N VAL A 53 9.59 -0.44 -8.01
CA VAL A 53 10.53 -1.57 -7.89
C VAL A 53 10.22 -2.63 -8.95
N LEU A 54 8.95 -2.97 -9.14
CA LEU A 54 8.52 -3.93 -10.16
C LEU A 54 8.89 -3.44 -11.56
N LEU A 55 8.64 -2.17 -11.90
CA LEU A 55 9.04 -1.59 -13.17
C LEU A 55 10.55 -1.63 -13.41
N ILE A 56 11.34 -1.19 -12.43
CA ILE A 56 12.80 -1.13 -12.52
C ILE A 56 13.36 -2.55 -12.65
N THR A 57 12.88 -3.48 -11.84
CA THR A 57 13.38 -4.87 -11.85
C THR A 57 12.98 -5.60 -13.12
N GLU A 58 11.84 -5.30 -13.75
CA GLU A 58 11.50 -5.83 -15.08
C GLU A 58 12.32 -5.16 -16.20
N PHE A 59 12.57 -3.85 -16.12
CA PHE A 59 13.35 -3.12 -17.13
C PHE A 59 14.79 -3.61 -17.19
N VAL A 60 15.44 -3.74 -16.03
CA VAL A 60 16.84 -4.15 -15.92
C VAL A 60 17.01 -5.68 -15.95
N ARG A 61 15.90 -6.43 -15.95
CA ARG A 61 15.91 -7.89 -15.89
C ARG A 61 16.75 -8.54 -16.97
N GLN A 62 16.67 -8.01 -18.20
CA GLN A 62 17.37 -8.59 -19.35
C GLN A 62 18.89 -8.39 -19.27
N ASP A 63 19.33 -7.40 -18.49
CA ASP A 63 20.71 -6.93 -18.47
C ASP A 63 21.51 -7.38 -17.24
N VAL A 64 20.84 -7.59 -16.08
CA VAL A 64 21.51 -7.87 -14.81
C VAL A 64 21.05 -9.20 -14.21
N ALA A 65 19.87 -9.21 -13.60
CA ALA A 65 19.26 -10.37 -12.97
C ALA A 65 17.82 -10.03 -12.56
N ALA A 66 16.98 -11.05 -12.37
CA ALA A 66 15.67 -10.86 -11.76
C ALA A 66 15.79 -10.55 -10.25
N LEU A 67 14.79 -9.89 -9.68
CA LEU A 67 14.72 -9.65 -8.23
C LEU A 67 14.79 -10.99 -7.45
N GLY A 68 15.74 -11.09 -6.53
CA GLY A 68 16.01 -12.32 -5.75
C GLY A 68 16.93 -13.33 -6.43
N ALA A 69 17.32 -13.11 -7.70
CA ALA A 69 18.33 -13.93 -8.36
C ALA A 69 19.73 -13.37 -8.10
N LYS A 70 20.69 -14.28 -7.82
CA LYS A 70 22.10 -13.90 -7.67
C LYS A 70 22.74 -13.75 -9.06
N VAL A 71 23.50 -12.67 -9.24
CA VAL A 71 24.33 -12.48 -10.43
C VAL A 71 25.49 -13.49 -10.38
N PRO A 72 25.70 -14.31 -11.43
CA PRO A 72 26.83 -15.24 -11.49
C PRO A 72 28.17 -14.50 -11.42
N LYS A 73 29.12 -15.02 -10.65
CA LYS A 73 30.48 -14.45 -10.58
C LYS A 73 31.13 -14.49 -11.97
N GLY A 74 31.52 -13.32 -12.48
CA GLY A 74 32.12 -13.17 -13.81
C GLY A 74 31.12 -12.93 -14.96
N ALA A 75 29.83 -12.73 -14.66
CA ALA A 75 28.87 -12.29 -15.67
C ALA A 75 29.28 -10.93 -16.25
N ARG A 76 29.27 -10.81 -17.58
CA ARG A 76 29.61 -9.57 -18.28
C ARG A 76 28.39 -8.65 -18.26
N LEU A 77 28.32 -7.76 -17.28
CA LEU A 77 27.28 -6.76 -17.14
C LEU A 77 27.55 -5.57 -18.09
N PRO A 78 26.50 -4.84 -18.51
CA PRO A 78 26.67 -3.56 -19.19
C PRO A 78 27.45 -2.56 -18.32
N ASP A 79 28.15 -1.61 -18.95
CA ASP A 79 29.01 -0.64 -18.24
C ASP A 79 28.25 0.18 -17.18
N TYR A 80 26.97 0.48 -17.43
CA TYR A 80 26.13 1.20 -16.46
C TYR A 80 25.80 0.37 -15.20
N ALA A 81 25.94 -0.96 -15.25
CA ALA A 81 25.65 -1.90 -14.17
C ALA A 81 26.90 -2.58 -13.60
N ALA A 82 28.10 -2.15 -14.00
CA ALA A 82 29.36 -2.77 -13.59
C ALA A 82 29.56 -2.76 -12.06
N ASP A 83 29.11 -1.70 -11.38
CA ASP A 83 29.23 -1.55 -9.92
C ASP A 83 28.13 -2.29 -9.14
N PHE A 84 27.12 -2.83 -9.82
CA PHE A 84 25.98 -3.48 -9.17
C PHE A 84 26.37 -4.64 -8.24
N PRO A 85 27.26 -5.59 -8.64
CA PRO A 85 27.67 -6.68 -7.75
C PRO A 85 28.41 -6.19 -6.51
N HIS A 86 29.22 -5.12 -6.63
CA HIS A 86 29.94 -4.54 -5.49
C HIS A 86 29.00 -3.87 -4.49
N LEU A 87 27.96 -3.19 -5.00
CA LEU A 87 26.91 -2.60 -4.18
C LEU A 87 26.13 -3.67 -3.40
N VAL A 88 25.76 -4.77 -4.05
CA VAL A 88 25.08 -5.90 -3.40
C VAL A 88 25.96 -6.52 -2.30
N ASP A 89 27.23 -6.76 -2.57
CA ASP A 89 28.18 -7.33 -1.59
C ASP A 89 28.36 -6.41 -0.36
N THR A 90 28.43 -5.09 -0.59
CA THR A 90 28.51 -4.09 0.47
C THR A 90 27.24 -4.05 1.33
N LEU A 91 26.07 -4.17 0.70
CA LEU A 91 24.77 -4.18 1.40
C LEU A 91 24.52 -5.50 2.13
N ASP A 92 25.04 -6.63 1.66
CA ASP A 92 24.94 -7.92 2.35
C ASP A 92 25.63 -7.89 3.73
N GLY A 93 26.66 -7.03 3.88
CA GLY A 93 27.26 -6.72 5.18
C GLY A 93 26.29 -6.06 6.18
N GLN A 94 25.16 -5.49 5.73
CA GLN A 94 24.21 -4.77 6.56
C GLN A 94 23.09 -5.70 7.07
N TRP A 95 22.87 -5.69 8.40
CA TRP A 95 21.88 -6.56 9.05
C TRP A 95 20.45 -6.31 8.58
N TRP A 96 20.08 -5.05 8.31
CA TRP A 96 18.73 -4.67 7.88
C TRP A 96 18.44 -5.19 6.47
N PHE A 97 19.43 -5.16 5.58
CA PHE A 97 19.29 -5.62 4.20
C PHE A 97 19.10 -7.14 4.17
N ARG A 98 19.94 -7.89 4.87
CA ARG A 98 19.78 -9.35 5.03
C ARG A 98 18.44 -9.73 5.66
N THR A 99 17.98 -8.96 6.64
CA THR A 99 16.67 -9.18 7.26
C THR A 99 15.55 -8.96 6.24
N ALA A 100 15.61 -7.88 5.46
CA ALA A 100 14.62 -7.60 4.42
C ALA A 100 14.60 -8.68 3.33
N GLU A 101 15.77 -9.16 2.89
CA GLU A 101 15.86 -10.27 1.95
C GLU A 101 15.28 -11.57 2.52
N ALA A 102 15.63 -11.92 3.76
CA ALA A 102 15.10 -13.10 4.42
C ALA A 102 13.57 -13.05 4.59
N VAL A 103 13.01 -11.89 4.96
CA VAL A 103 11.56 -11.70 5.06
C VAL A 103 10.89 -11.78 3.69
N ARG A 104 11.46 -11.16 2.66
CA ARG A 104 10.97 -11.29 1.28
C ARG A 104 10.95 -12.75 0.85
N ASP A 105 12.04 -13.46 1.05
CA ASP A 105 12.18 -14.85 0.59
C ASP A 105 11.23 -15.79 1.35
N ALA A 106 11.03 -15.56 2.65
CA ALA A 106 10.06 -16.31 3.45
C ALA A 106 8.61 -16.07 3.01
N VAL A 107 8.25 -14.83 2.65
CA VAL A 107 6.88 -14.45 2.29
C VAL A 107 6.57 -14.66 0.80
N SER A 108 7.61 -14.79 -0.03
CA SER A 108 7.46 -14.97 -1.48
C SER A 108 7.33 -16.43 -1.93
N PHE A 109 7.37 -17.40 -1.01
CA PHE A 109 7.24 -18.83 -1.30
C PHE A 109 8.22 -19.34 -2.38
N GLY A 110 9.42 -18.74 -2.47
CA GLY A 110 10.43 -19.10 -3.47
C GLY A 110 10.26 -18.41 -4.83
N GLU A 111 9.20 -17.61 -5.03
CA GLU A 111 8.97 -16.83 -6.24
C GLU A 111 8.83 -15.32 -5.93
N PRO A 112 9.92 -14.62 -5.56
CA PRO A 112 9.91 -13.20 -5.17
C PRO A 112 9.30 -12.28 -6.24
N ARG A 113 9.48 -12.63 -7.50
CA ARG A 113 8.87 -11.96 -8.66
C ARG A 113 7.35 -12.10 -8.67
N ALA A 114 6.84 -13.32 -8.62
CA ALA A 114 5.40 -13.58 -8.70
C ALA A 114 4.67 -12.93 -7.52
N ALA A 115 5.27 -12.98 -6.33
CA ALA A 115 4.76 -12.33 -5.15
C ALA A 115 4.71 -10.79 -5.29
N LEU A 116 5.70 -10.15 -5.92
CA LEU A 116 5.68 -8.70 -6.17
C LEU A 116 4.59 -8.31 -7.17
N TRP A 117 4.44 -9.06 -8.25
CA TRP A 117 3.34 -8.88 -9.20
C TRP A 117 1.99 -9.04 -8.52
N ALA A 118 1.82 -10.08 -7.69
CA ALA A 118 0.59 -10.31 -6.94
C ALA A 118 0.28 -9.16 -5.97
N ALA A 119 1.28 -8.65 -5.25
CA ALA A 119 1.11 -7.54 -4.32
C ALA A 119 0.69 -6.24 -5.03
N VAL A 120 1.33 -5.91 -6.16
CA VAL A 120 0.98 -4.73 -6.96
C VAL A 120 -0.41 -4.88 -7.59
N CYS A 121 -0.74 -6.04 -8.15
CA CYS A 121 -2.07 -6.32 -8.67
C CYS A 121 -3.15 -6.24 -7.59
N ALA A 122 -2.90 -6.80 -6.41
CA ALA A 122 -3.82 -6.70 -5.26
C ALA A 122 -4.05 -5.24 -4.85
N ALA A 123 -2.99 -4.42 -4.82
CA ALA A 123 -3.09 -2.99 -4.55
C ALA A 123 -3.95 -2.26 -5.58
N LEU A 124 -3.77 -2.56 -6.88
CA LEU A 124 -4.58 -1.99 -7.95
C LEU A 124 -6.05 -2.44 -7.85
N VAL A 125 -6.30 -3.73 -7.60
CA VAL A 125 -7.66 -4.27 -7.42
C VAL A 125 -8.37 -3.59 -6.25
N VAL A 126 -7.70 -3.41 -5.11
CA VAL A 126 -8.29 -2.72 -3.94
C VAL A 126 -8.66 -1.27 -4.28
N ARG A 127 -7.87 -0.60 -5.11
CA ARG A 127 -8.10 0.81 -5.48
C ARG A 127 -9.14 0.99 -6.58
N LEU A 128 -9.25 0.03 -7.50
CA LEU A 128 -10.22 0.02 -8.58
C LEU A 128 -11.60 -0.47 -8.12
N ASN A 129 -11.63 -1.42 -7.18
CA ASN A 129 -12.87 -2.01 -6.69
C ASN A 129 -13.42 -1.17 -5.53
N VAL A 130 -14.23 -0.15 -5.83
CA VAL A 130 -14.81 0.73 -4.81
C VAL A 130 -15.88 0.03 -3.95
N ASP A 131 -16.55 -0.98 -4.50
CA ASP A 131 -17.74 -1.63 -3.92
C ASP A 131 -17.43 -2.98 -3.23
N GLY A 132 -16.14 -3.34 -3.11
CA GLY A 132 -15.75 -4.62 -2.51
C GLY A 132 -15.86 -4.66 -0.97
N PRO A 133 -15.85 -5.87 -0.36
CA PRO A 133 -15.93 -6.01 1.09
C PRO A 133 -14.78 -5.28 1.81
N PRO A 134 -15.07 -4.35 2.75
CA PRO A 134 -14.08 -3.43 3.29
C PRO A 134 -12.98 -4.12 4.12
N ARG A 135 -13.31 -5.23 4.81
CA ARG A 135 -12.34 -6.00 5.60
C ARG A 135 -11.33 -6.72 4.73
N THR A 136 -11.79 -7.37 3.66
CA THR A 136 -10.92 -8.08 2.71
C THR A 136 -10.01 -7.12 1.97
N GLN A 137 -10.54 -5.97 1.56
CA GLN A 137 -9.75 -4.91 0.93
C GLN A 137 -8.70 -4.32 1.87
N CYS A 138 -9.02 -4.19 3.16
CA CYS A 138 -8.08 -3.74 4.17
C CYS A 138 -6.92 -4.70 4.34
N PHE A 139 -7.24 -5.98 4.51
CA PHE A 139 -6.23 -7.01 4.61
C PHE A 139 -5.34 -7.05 3.37
N LEU A 140 -5.93 -7.08 2.17
CA LEU A 140 -5.18 -7.11 0.91
C LEU A 140 -4.30 -5.86 0.72
N SER A 141 -4.82 -4.67 1.06
CA SER A 141 -4.05 -3.43 0.94
C SER A 141 -2.86 -3.41 1.90
N LEU A 142 -3.06 -3.79 3.16
CA LEU A 142 -2.01 -3.81 4.18
C LEU A 142 -0.98 -4.91 3.92
N ALA A 143 -1.41 -6.11 3.56
CA ALA A 143 -0.52 -7.21 3.21
C ALA A 143 0.31 -6.86 1.96
N GLY A 144 -0.33 -6.31 0.92
CA GLY A 144 0.34 -5.84 -0.28
C GLY A 144 1.31 -4.69 0.00
N ALA A 145 0.90 -3.68 0.79
CA ALA A 145 1.77 -2.58 1.19
C ALA A 145 2.98 -3.05 2.00
N GLY A 146 2.78 -3.99 2.93
CA GLY A 146 3.85 -4.59 3.71
C GLY A 146 4.85 -5.31 2.81
N TYR A 147 4.38 -6.15 1.89
CA TYR A 147 5.26 -6.84 0.94
C TYR A 147 5.98 -5.85 0.02
N CYS A 148 5.29 -4.82 -0.49
CA CYS A 148 5.92 -3.78 -1.32
C CYS A 148 7.01 -3.00 -0.57
N ALA A 149 6.82 -2.73 0.71
CA ALA A 149 7.85 -2.07 1.55
C ALA A 149 9.07 -2.96 1.75
N VAL A 150 8.87 -4.25 2.08
CA VAL A 150 9.96 -5.22 2.22
C VAL A 150 10.69 -5.40 0.88
N ALA A 151 9.94 -5.50 -0.22
CA ALA A 151 10.51 -5.60 -1.56
C ALA A 151 11.34 -4.37 -1.90
N ALA A 152 10.88 -3.16 -1.59
CA ALA A 152 11.63 -1.92 -1.80
C ALA A 152 12.95 -1.88 -1.01
N LEU A 153 12.93 -2.29 0.26
CA LEU A 153 14.14 -2.40 1.07
C LEU A 153 15.14 -3.42 0.50
N SER A 154 14.64 -4.57 0.03
CA SER A 154 15.47 -5.61 -0.58
C SER A 154 15.96 -5.24 -2.00
N ALA A 155 15.31 -4.28 -2.64
CA ALA A 155 15.60 -3.86 -4.02
C ALA A 155 16.41 -2.56 -4.09
N VAL A 156 16.95 -2.08 -2.96
CA VAL A 156 17.81 -0.87 -2.92
C VAL A 156 18.91 -0.88 -3.99
N PRO A 157 19.64 -2.00 -4.24
CA PRO A 157 20.62 -2.04 -5.32
C PRO A 157 20.03 -1.72 -6.71
N PHE A 158 18.82 -2.22 -6.98
CA PHE A 158 18.11 -1.95 -8.24
C PHE A 158 17.62 -0.50 -8.32
N LEU A 159 17.18 0.09 -7.21
CA LEU A 159 16.77 1.50 -7.15
C LEU A 159 17.95 2.45 -7.38
N VAL A 160 19.12 2.13 -6.83
CA VAL A 160 20.36 2.88 -7.08
C VAL A 160 20.77 2.74 -8.54
N LEU A 161 20.71 1.53 -9.10
CA LEU A 161 21.03 1.28 -10.50
C LEU A 161 20.11 2.02 -11.48
N ALA A 162 18.83 2.22 -11.12
CA ALA A 162 17.91 3.00 -11.93
C ALA A 162 18.36 4.46 -12.11
N GLY A 163 19.17 5.02 -11.19
CA GLY A 163 19.76 6.34 -11.30
C GLY A 163 18.73 7.42 -11.67
N ALA A 164 18.95 8.10 -12.81
CA ALA A 164 18.08 9.16 -13.31
C ALA A 164 16.69 8.68 -13.77
N ALA A 165 16.48 7.37 -13.98
CA ALA A 165 15.18 6.80 -14.32
C ALA A 165 14.28 6.59 -13.08
N LEU A 166 14.85 6.58 -11.87
CA LEU A 166 14.13 6.43 -10.61
C LEU A 166 12.94 7.42 -10.44
N PRO A 167 13.09 8.74 -10.65
CA PRO A 167 11.96 9.66 -10.54
C PRO A 167 10.83 9.34 -11.51
N PHE A 168 11.16 8.90 -12.74
CA PHE A 168 10.14 8.49 -13.71
C PHE A 168 9.42 7.21 -13.27
N ALA A 169 10.15 6.21 -12.77
CA ALA A 169 9.56 4.97 -12.25
C ALA A 169 8.66 5.23 -11.03
N LEU A 170 9.08 6.13 -10.12
CA LEU A 170 8.26 6.56 -8.99
C LEU A 170 7.03 7.33 -9.43
N LEU A 171 7.15 8.21 -10.42
CA LEU A 171 6.00 8.93 -10.99
C LEU A 171 5.01 7.97 -11.64
N VAL A 172 5.47 6.98 -12.41
CA VAL A 172 4.59 5.97 -13.03
C VAL A 172 3.96 5.08 -11.97
N GLY A 173 4.72 4.64 -10.97
CA GLY A 173 4.20 3.87 -9.84
C GLY A 173 3.14 4.65 -9.04
N ALA A 174 3.41 5.92 -8.75
CA ALA A 174 2.45 6.82 -8.11
C ALA A 174 1.23 7.03 -9.00
N LEU A 175 1.40 7.21 -10.31
CA LEU A 175 0.29 7.40 -11.24
C LEU A 175 -0.60 6.16 -11.34
N ALA A 176 -0.03 4.96 -11.41
CA ALA A 176 -0.78 3.70 -11.41
C ALA A 176 -1.63 3.55 -10.13
N VAL A 177 -1.08 4.01 -9.01
CA VAL A 177 -1.68 3.95 -7.69
C VAL A 177 -2.70 5.09 -7.48
N VAL A 178 -2.48 6.29 -8.03
CA VAL A 178 -3.32 7.49 -7.86
C VAL A 178 -4.42 7.64 -8.92
N LEU A 179 -4.22 7.18 -10.16
CA LEU A 179 -5.27 7.22 -11.20
C LEU A 179 -6.30 6.10 -11.07
N ALA A 180 -6.01 5.04 -10.33
CA ALA A 180 -6.96 3.97 -10.04
C ALA A 180 -8.33 4.47 -9.51
N PRO A 181 -8.42 5.45 -8.58
CA PRO A 181 -9.69 6.04 -8.17
C PRO A 181 -10.38 6.97 -9.20
N ALA A 182 -9.71 7.42 -10.27
CA ALA A 182 -10.27 8.37 -11.24
C ALA A 182 -11.03 7.69 -12.40
N ALA A 183 -10.76 6.41 -12.67
CA ALA A 183 -11.34 5.67 -13.78
C ALA A 183 -12.88 5.43 -13.69
N PRO A 184 -13.50 5.16 -12.52
CA PRO A 184 -14.92 4.83 -12.46
C PRO A 184 -15.85 6.00 -12.81
N GLY A 185 -15.43 7.24 -12.51
CA GLY A 185 -16.24 8.45 -12.73
C GLY A 185 -16.24 8.95 -14.16
N ALA A 186 -15.15 8.72 -14.91
CA ALA A 186 -15.03 9.12 -16.30
C ALA A 186 -15.85 8.22 -17.23
N TRP A 187 -15.88 6.91 -16.96
CA TRP A 187 -16.64 5.94 -17.75
C TRP A 187 -18.16 6.11 -17.64
N ARG A 188 -18.67 6.42 -16.44
CA ARG A 188 -20.11 6.71 -16.25
C ARG A 188 -20.58 8.00 -16.92
N ARG A 189 -19.69 8.96 -17.17
CA ARG A 189 -20.03 10.21 -17.91
C ARG A 189 -19.95 10.06 -19.43
N LEU A 190 -19.27 9.02 -19.92
CA LEU A 190 -19.13 8.72 -21.35
C LEU A 190 -20.18 7.73 -21.87
N THR A 191 -20.84 7.00 -20.96
CA THR A 191 -21.87 6.00 -21.27
C THR A 191 -23.26 6.39 -20.78
N GLY A 192 -23.41 7.59 -20.20
CA GLY A 192 -24.67 8.17 -19.74
C GLY A 192 -25.20 9.23 -20.69
#